data_AF-A0A146K9A3-F1
#
_entry.id   AF-A0A146K9A3-F1
#
_cell.length_a   1.000
_cell.length_b   1.000
_cell.length_c   1.000
_cell.angle_alpha   90.00
_cell.angle_beta   90.00
_cell.angle_gamma   90.00
#
_symmetry.space_group_name_H-M   'P 1'
#
loop_
_entity.id
_entity.type
_entity.pdbx_description
1 polymer ?
#
loop_
_entity_poly.entity_id
_entity_poly.type
_entity_poly.pdbx_seq_one_letter_code
_entity_poly.pdbx_strand_id
1 'polypeptide(L)'
;ERAAFMSQIEFVGGQSLVNLLYPVLVNIDNVRTRAEVKNITQDQIYVVSGFQQIYVYLGLEITFEVIQQLTVGETIDIQKEITLNLESPNEVCQKLKNAVNNVKAIINRDLPVVCYSAQNRASQVILQQLIESKVDGMDFQEFLRIIQ
;
A
#
# COMPACT_ATOMS: atom_id res chain seq x y z
N GLU A 1 -12.49 -15.58 -0.12
CA GLU A 1 -11.65 -14.58 0.60
C GLU A 1 -11.72 -14.72 2.12
N ARG A 2 -12.88 -14.49 2.77
CA ARG A 2 -12.99 -14.57 4.25
C ARG A 2 -12.48 -15.87 4.89
N ALA A 3 -12.83 -17.04 4.35
CA ALA A 3 -12.33 -18.32 4.87
C ALA A 3 -10.80 -18.48 4.70
N ALA A 4 -10.23 -17.96 3.60
CA ALA A 4 -8.78 -17.95 3.39
C ALA A 4 -8.07 -16.98 4.36
N PHE A 5 -8.72 -15.88 4.71
CA PHE A 5 -8.26 -14.95 5.74
C PHE A 5 -8.22 -15.60 7.13
N MET A 6 -9.33 -16.22 7.54
CA MET A 6 -9.43 -16.90 8.82
C MET A 6 -8.42 -18.05 8.96
N SER A 7 -8.25 -18.84 7.90
CA SER A 7 -7.26 -19.92 7.90
C SER A 7 -5.84 -19.40 8.09
N GLN A 8 -5.46 -18.26 7.50
CA GLN A 8 -4.12 -17.70 7.73
C GLN A 8 -3.94 -17.22 9.17
N ILE A 9 -4.95 -16.59 9.78
CA ILE A 9 -4.90 -16.17 11.19
C ILE A 9 -4.59 -17.35 12.13
N GLU A 10 -5.16 -18.52 11.86
CA GLU A 10 -4.99 -19.72 12.70
C GLU A 10 -3.55 -20.28 12.71
N PHE A 11 -2.74 -19.97 11.69
CA PHE A 11 -1.38 -20.51 11.53
C PHE A 11 -0.27 -19.47 11.66
N VAL A 12 -0.59 -18.20 11.88
CA VAL A 12 0.36 -17.10 11.91
C VAL A 12 0.79 -16.80 13.35
N GLY A 13 2.10 -16.88 13.64
CA GLY A 13 2.65 -16.54 14.95
C GLY A 13 2.36 -15.09 15.36
N GLY A 14 2.30 -14.80 16.67
CA GLY A 14 1.77 -13.54 17.22
C GLY A 14 2.32 -12.24 16.60
N GLN A 15 3.61 -12.18 16.26
CA GLN A 15 4.21 -10.99 15.62
C GLN A 15 3.72 -10.77 14.18
N SER A 16 3.56 -11.84 13.42
CA SER A 16 3.04 -11.79 12.05
C SER A 16 1.54 -11.51 12.03
N LEU A 17 0.81 -11.83 13.13
CA LEU A 17 -0.60 -11.48 13.31
C LEU A 17 -0.80 -9.97 13.45
N VAL A 18 0.08 -9.28 14.19
CA VAL A 18 0.03 -7.82 14.35
C VAL A 18 0.13 -7.12 13.00
N ASN A 19 1.06 -7.53 12.15
CA ASN A 19 1.24 -6.95 10.81
C ASN A 19 0.11 -7.31 9.83
N LEU A 20 -0.64 -8.37 10.13
CA LEU A 20 -1.82 -8.79 9.37
C LEU A 20 -3.06 -7.96 9.75
N LEU A 21 -3.12 -7.52 11.00
CA LEU A 21 -4.19 -6.69 11.55
C LEU A 21 -3.94 -5.18 11.39
N TYR A 22 -2.69 -4.75 11.47
CA TYR A 22 -2.27 -3.35 11.32
C TYR A 22 -1.33 -3.20 10.11
N PRO A 23 -1.86 -2.73 8.97
CA PRO A 23 -1.07 -2.53 7.76
C PRO A 23 0.13 -1.59 7.95
N VAL A 24 1.23 -1.95 7.32
CA VAL A 24 2.42 -1.12 7.18
C VAL A 24 2.18 -0.15 6.03
N LEU A 25 2.27 1.15 6.31
CA LEU A 25 2.23 2.23 5.33
C LEU A 25 3.57 2.98 5.36
N VAL A 26 4.25 3.03 4.23
CA VAL A 26 5.48 3.82 4.03
C VAL A 26 5.35 4.65 2.75
N ASN A 27 6.04 5.78 2.68
CA ASN A 27 6.24 6.48 1.42
C ASN A 27 7.45 5.90 0.66
N ILE A 28 7.69 6.39 -0.56
CA ILE A 28 8.82 5.98 -1.41
C ILE A 28 10.20 6.19 -0.77
N ASP A 29 10.32 7.13 0.18
CA ASP A 29 11.54 7.40 0.95
C ASP A 29 11.66 6.56 2.23
N ASN A 30 10.84 5.51 2.38
CA ASN A 30 10.80 4.62 3.55
C ASN A 30 10.37 5.28 4.87
N VAL A 31 9.73 6.45 4.83
CA VAL A 31 9.16 7.08 6.02
C VAL A 31 7.87 6.34 6.39
N ARG A 32 7.88 5.66 7.54
CA ARG A 32 6.69 4.98 8.08
C ARG A 32 5.71 6.00 8.62
N THR A 33 4.44 5.85 8.25
CA THR A 33 3.34 6.68 8.77
C THR A 33 2.16 5.81 9.20
N ARG A 34 1.22 6.39 9.94
CA ARG A 34 0.01 5.69 10.41
C ARG A 34 -0.90 5.40 9.24
N ALA A 35 -1.54 4.22 9.25
CA ALA A 35 -2.44 3.72 8.21
C ALA A 35 -3.78 4.50 8.21
N GLU A 36 -3.72 5.76 7.81
CA GLU A 36 -4.82 6.72 7.81
C GLU A 36 -4.78 7.55 6.52
N VAL A 37 -5.93 7.74 5.89
CA VAL A 37 -6.11 8.47 4.63
C VAL A 37 -5.52 9.87 4.69
N LYS A 38 -5.65 10.58 5.82
CA LYS A 38 -5.15 11.95 5.97
C LYS A 38 -3.62 12.06 5.88
N ASN A 39 -2.90 10.95 6.07
CA ASN A 39 -1.44 10.91 5.97
C ASN A 39 -0.95 10.60 4.55
N ILE A 40 -1.86 10.37 3.61
CA ILE A 40 -1.56 10.19 2.19
C ILE A 40 -1.71 11.52 1.48
N THR A 41 -0.61 12.06 0.99
CA THR A 41 -0.59 13.24 0.12
C THR A 41 -0.69 12.83 -1.35
N GLN A 42 -1.16 13.75 -2.20
CA GLN A 42 -1.40 13.46 -3.62
C GLN A 42 -0.14 13.58 -4.49
N ASP A 43 0.93 14.16 -3.95
CA ASP A 43 2.23 14.37 -4.60
C ASP A 43 3.26 13.25 -4.29
N GLN A 44 2.85 12.20 -3.56
CA GLN A 44 3.74 11.11 -3.16
C GLN A 44 3.28 9.72 -3.63
N ILE A 45 4.24 8.79 -3.59
CA ILE A 45 4.04 7.37 -3.82
C ILE A 45 4.10 6.65 -2.47
N TYR A 46 3.12 5.79 -2.23
CA TYR A 46 3.01 5.03 -0.99
C TYR A 46 3.03 3.52 -1.26
N VAL A 47 3.63 2.77 -0.35
CA VAL A 47 3.61 1.32 -0.32
C VAL A 47 2.84 0.88 0.93
N VAL A 48 1.81 0.05 0.72
CA VAL A 48 0.91 -0.41 1.76
C VAL A 48 0.90 -1.93 1.79
N SER A 49 1.12 -2.54 2.95
CA SER A 49 0.95 -3.98 3.08
C SER A 49 -0.54 -4.34 3.08
N GLY A 50 -0.94 -5.24 2.21
CA GLY A 50 -2.24 -5.91 2.29
C GLY A 50 -2.13 -7.33 2.80
N PHE A 51 -3.29 -7.98 2.87
CA PHE A 51 -3.37 -9.37 3.31
C PHE A 51 -2.77 -10.38 2.30
N GLN A 52 -3.03 -10.20 1.00
CA GLN A 52 -2.58 -11.09 -0.07
C GLN A 52 -1.54 -10.47 -1.00
N GLN A 53 -1.38 -9.15 -0.94
CA GLN A 53 -0.56 -8.39 -1.87
C GLN A 53 -0.01 -7.14 -1.19
N ILE A 54 1.08 -6.61 -1.72
CA ILE A 54 1.61 -5.29 -1.38
C ILE A 54 1.08 -4.33 -2.43
N TYR A 55 0.49 -3.24 -1.97
CA TYR A 55 -0.07 -2.22 -2.82
C TYR A 55 0.90 -1.07 -2.98
N VAL A 56 1.07 -0.60 -4.21
CA VAL A 56 1.69 0.68 -4.52
C VAL A 56 0.58 1.65 -4.95
N TYR A 57 0.51 2.78 -4.27
CA TYR A 57 -0.42 3.85 -4.56
C TYR A 57 0.33 5.05 -5.15
N LEU A 58 -0.06 5.47 -6.35
CA LEU A 58 0.45 6.70 -6.96
C LEU A 58 -0.56 7.82 -6.72
N GLY A 59 -0.17 8.87 -6.00
CA GLY A 59 -1.01 10.05 -5.80
C GLY A 59 -1.40 10.76 -7.10
N LEU A 60 -2.46 11.56 -7.07
CA LEU A 60 -3.01 12.25 -8.26
C LEU A 60 -2.04 13.22 -8.93
N GLU A 61 -1.13 13.83 -8.16
CA GLU A 61 -0.20 14.87 -8.58
C GLU A 61 1.17 14.31 -8.98
N ILE A 62 1.34 12.98 -8.94
CA ILE A 62 2.55 12.33 -9.46
C ILE A 62 2.64 12.61 -10.97
N THR A 63 3.79 13.14 -11.38
CA THR A 63 4.00 13.54 -12.77
C THR A 63 4.07 12.32 -13.69
N PHE A 64 3.63 12.52 -14.93
CA PHE A 64 3.71 11.50 -15.97
C PHE A 64 5.16 11.02 -16.20
N GLU A 65 6.15 11.91 -16.03
CA GLU A 65 7.57 11.57 -16.13
C GLU A 65 8.00 10.53 -15.09
N VAL A 66 7.60 10.71 -13.82
CA VAL A 66 7.87 9.72 -12.76
C VAL A 66 7.20 8.39 -13.07
N ILE A 67 5.95 8.44 -13.55
CA ILE A 67 5.21 7.24 -13.94
C ILE A 67 5.91 6.50 -15.10
N GLN A 68 6.41 7.21 -16.11
CA GLN A 68 7.17 6.61 -17.22
C GLN A 68 8.49 5.97 -16.76
N GLN A 69 9.18 6.57 -15.79
CA GLN A 69 10.37 5.97 -15.19
C GLN A 69 10.04 4.62 -14.52
N LEU A 70 8.86 4.52 -13.90
CA LEU A 70 8.37 3.30 -13.26
C LEU A 70 7.94 2.20 -14.25
N THR A 71 7.62 2.55 -15.51
CA THR A 71 7.07 1.61 -16.52
C THR A 71 7.86 1.51 -17.81
N VAL A 72 9.14 1.92 -17.79
CA VAL A 72 10.03 1.83 -18.97
C VAL A 72 9.52 2.60 -20.18
N GLY A 73 8.79 3.70 -19.95
CA GLY A 73 8.28 4.56 -21.02
C GLY A 73 7.10 3.98 -21.81
N GLU A 74 6.44 2.92 -21.32
CA GLU A 74 5.19 2.44 -21.90
C GLU A 74 4.06 3.48 -21.74
N THR A 75 3.18 3.58 -22.73
CA THR A 75 1.93 4.34 -22.60
C THR A 75 1.01 3.61 -21.64
N ILE A 76 0.73 4.22 -20.49
CA ILE A 76 -0.09 3.60 -19.44
C ILE A 76 -1.49 4.20 -19.43
N ASP A 77 -2.47 3.32 -19.30
CA ASP A 77 -3.81 3.69 -18.87
C ASP A 77 -3.85 3.77 -17.33
N ILE A 78 -3.80 4.98 -16.79
CA ILE A 78 -3.83 5.23 -15.34
C ILE A 78 -5.15 4.80 -14.67
N GLN A 79 -6.18 4.43 -15.44
CA GLN A 79 -7.42 3.85 -14.94
C GLN A 79 -7.33 2.32 -14.77
N LYS A 80 -6.20 1.69 -15.13
CA LYS A 80 -5.93 0.26 -14.99
C LYS A 80 -4.80 -0.02 -14.00
N GLU A 81 -4.60 -1.30 -13.73
CA GLU A 81 -3.42 -1.75 -13.00
C GLU A 81 -2.16 -1.37 -13.77
N ILE A 82 -1.16 -0.86 -13.05
CA ILE A 82 0.09 -0.40 -13.61
C ILE A 82 1.16 -1.46 -13.38
N THR A 83 1.75 -1.97 -14.46
CA THR A 83 2.88 -2.89 -14.36
C THR A 83 4.15 -2.10 -14.05
N LEU A 84 4.72 -2.32 -12.87
CA LEU A 84 5.96 -1.67 -12.43
C LEU A 84 7.19 -2.45 -12.90
N ASN A 85 8.21 -1.75 -13.40
CA ASN A 85 9.54 -2.31 -13.60
C ASN A 85 10.49 -1.92 -12.46
N LEU A 86 10.35 -2.62 -11.32
CA LEU A 86 11.20 -2.40 -10.13
C LEU A 86 12.68 -2.76 -10.35
N GLU A 87 13.00 -3.51 -11.40
CA GLU A 87 14.38 -3.90 -11.74
C GLU A 87 15.13 -2.83 -12.55
N SER A 88 14.43 -1.77 -12.98
CA SER A 88 15.05 -0.67 -13.71
C SER A 88 16.12 0.04 -12.85
N PRO A 89 17.29 0.40 -13.42
CA PRO A 89 18.38 1.01 -12.66
C PRO A 89 18.14 2.49 -12.30
N ASN A 90 17.01 3.08 -12.73
CA ASN A 90 16.73 4.49 -12.43
C ASN A 90 16.43 4.72 -10.95
N GLU A 91 16.70 5.94 -10.48
CA GLU A 91 16.62 6.31 -9.06
C GLU A 91 15.24 6.05 -8.46
N VAL A 92 14.17 6.39 -9.18
CA VAL A 92 12.79 6.23 -8.71
C VAL A 92 12.44 4.75 -8.52
N CYS A 93 12.78 3.89 -9.49
CA CYS A 93 12.58 2.44 -9.37
C CYS A 93 13.38 1.84 -8.22
N GLN A 94 14.63 2.28 -8.00
CA GLN A 94 15.45 1.80 -6.88
C GLN A 94 14.87 2.22 -5.52
N LYS A 95 14.40 3.46 -5.38
CA LYS A 95 13.71 3.92 -4.16
C LYS A 95 12.43 3.10 -3.90
N LEU A 96 11.61 2.93 -4.93
CA LEU A 96 10.38 2.14 -4.80
C LEU A 96 10.64 0.67 -4.47
N LYS A 97 11.63 0.05 -5.12
CA LYS A 97 12.07 -1.32 -4.82
C LYS A 97 12.53 -1.45 -3.37
N ASN A 98 13.29 -0.47 -2.86
CA ASN A 98 13.71 -0.44 -1.46
C ASN A 98 12.50 -0.32 -0.52
N ALA A 99 11.53 0.54 -0.82
CA ALA A 99 10.30 0.68 -0.04
C ALA A 99 9.47 -0.63 -0.01
N VAL A 100 9.31 -1.28 -1.17
CA VAL A 100 8.65 -2.59 -1.25
C VAL A 100 9.38 -3.65 -0.44
N ASN A 101 10.70 -3.74 -0.56
CA ASN A 101 11.51 -4.72 0.18
C ASN A 101 11.46 -4.48 1.69
N ASN A 102 11.46 -3.21 2.12
CA ASN A 102 11.29 -2.85 3.51
C ASN A 102 9.94 -3.32 4.05
N VAL A 103 8.84 -3.08 3.30
CA VAL A 103 7.52 -3.58 3.69
C VAL A 103 7.49 -5.11 3.78
N LYS A 104 8.04 -5.81 2.79
CA LYS A 104 8.17 -7.29 2.80
C LYS A 104 8.92 -7.80 4.03
N ALA A 105 10.02 -7.14 4.39
CA ALA A 105 10.81 -7.47 5.56
C ALA A 105 10.04 -7.25 6.87
N ILE A 106 9.32 -6.12 7.00
CA ILE A 106 8.53 -5.81 8.19
C ILE A 106 7.41 -6.83 8.39
N ILE A 107 6.67 -7.16 7.33
CA ILE A 107 5.56 -8.13 7.41
C ILE A 107 6.04 -9.59 7.43
N ASN A 108 7.33 -9.82 7.15
CA ASN A 108 7.97 -11.12 7.02
C ASN A 108 7.24 -12.05 6.02
N ARG A 109 6.87 -11.50 4.85
CA ARG A 109 6.17 -12.23 3.77
C ARG A 109 6.60 -11.70 2.41
N ASP A 110 6.78 -12.61 1.47
CA ASP A 110 7.00 -12.28 0.06
C ASP A 110 5.67 -12.29 -0.69
N LEU A 111 4.99 -11.14 -0.69
CA LEU A 111 3.70 -10.97 -1.35
C LEU A 111 3.87 -10.35 -2.75
N PRO A 112 2.97 -10.67 -3.70
CA PRO A 112 2.93 -10.01 -5.01
C PRO A 112 2.68 -8.51 -4.84
N VAL A 113 3.22 -7.72 -5.78
CA VAL A 113 3.10 -6.26 -5.78
C VAL A 113 2.11 -5.86 -6.86
N VAL A 114 1.14 -5.02 -6.51
CA VAL A 114 0.18 -4.43 -7.44
C VAL A 114 0.22 -2.90 -7.33
N CYS A 115 0.04 -2.20 -8.44
CA CYS A 115 0.13 -0.75 -8.47
C CYS A 115 -1.11 -0.12 -9.08
N TYR A 116 -1.65 0.88 -8.39
CA TYR A 116 -2.79 1.66 -8.85
C TYR A 116 -2.52 3.15 -8.67
N SER A 117 -2.91 3.94 -9.68
CA SER A 117 -3.04 5.38 -9.53
C SER A 117 -4.28 5.73 -8.71
N ALA A 118 -4.25 6.85 -8.01
CA ALA A 118 -5.40 7.47 -7.37
C ALA A 118 -6.59 7.72 -8.33
N GLN A 119 -6.33 7.81 -9.64
CA GLN A 119 -7.38 7.94 -10.66
C GLN A 119 -8.09 6.61 -10.98
N ASN A 120 -7.48 5.49 -10.61
CA ASN A 120 -8.07 4.17 -10.78
C ASN A 120 -9.07 3.88 -9.67
N ARG A 121 -10.31 3.49 -10.03
CA ARG A 121 -11.34 3.06 -9.06
C ARG A 121 -10.90 1.87 -8.21
N ALA A 122 -10.05 0.99 -8.74
CA ALA A 122 -9.48 -0.13 -8.01
C ALA A 122 -8.57 0.31 -6.86
N SER A 123 -8.04 1.54 -6.86
CA SER A 123 -7.23 2.07 -5.74
C SER A 123 -8.01 2.13 -4.41
N GLN A 124 -9.35 2.05 -4.46
CA GLN A 124 -10.19 1.95 -3.27
C GLN A 124 -9.80 0.77 -2.36
N VAL A 125 -9.31 -0.34 -2.93
CA VAL A 125 -8.84 -1.50 -2.14
C VAL A 125 -7.63 -1.15 -1.27
N ILE A 126 -6.81 -0.19 -1.70
CA ILE A 126 -5.67 0.32 -0.95
C ILE A 126 -6.16 1.18 0.21
N LEU A 127 -7.14 2.05 -0.04
CA LEU A 127 -7.75 2.89 0.99
C LEU A 127 -8.43 2.05 2.08
N GLN A 128 -9.02 0.90 1.74
CA GLN A 128 -9.56 -0.06 2.70
C GLN A 128 -8.51 -0.67 3.64
N GLN A 129 -7.21 -0.61 3.30
CA GLN A 129 -6.14 -1.02 4.22
C GLN A 129 -5.82 0.08 5.25
N LEU A 130 -6.35 1.29 5.11
CA LEU A 130 -6.09 2.42 6.01
C LEU A 130 -7.07 2.40 7.17
N ILE A 131 -6.90 1.41 8.03
CA ILE A 131 -7.86 0.99 9.07
C ILE A 131 -8.18 2.07 10.11
N GLU A 132 -7.36 3.12 10.22
CA GLU A 132 -7.66 4.21 11.17
C GLU A 132 -8.65 5.23 10.61
N SER A 133 -8.91 5.18 9.30
CA SER A 133 -9.87 6.03 8.62
C SER A 133 -11.24 5.38 8.51
N LYS A 134 -12.27 6.22 8.47
CA LYS A 134 -13.62 5.79 8.16
C LYS A 134 -13.73 5.42 6.68
N VAL A 135 -13.54 4.15 6.36
CA VAL A 135 -13.71 3.62 5.00
C VAL A 135 -14.97 2.75 4.91
N ASP A 136 -15.18 1.90 5.92
CA ASP A 136 -16.42 1.19 6.21
C ASP A 136 -16.50 0.97 7.74
N GLY A 137 -17.63 1.26 8.37
CA GLY A 137 -17.77 1.22 9.83
C GLY A 137 -17.36 2.51 10.57
N MET A 138 -16.38 2.41 11.47
CA MET A 138 -16.05 3.41 12.49
C MET A 138 -14.57 3.80 12.42
N ASP A 139 -14.25 5.10 12.52
CA ASP A 139 -12.84 5.53 12.60
C ASP A 139 -12.24 5.39 14.01
N PHE A 140 -10.91 5.59 14.10
CA PHE A 140 -10.20 5.44 15.36
C PHE A 140 -10.66 6.43 16.45
N GLN A 141 -11.06 7.66 16.09
CA GLN A 141 -11.53 8.65 17.07
C GLN A 141 -12.93 8.31 17.59
N GLU A 142 -13.81 7.84 16.71
CA GLU A 142 -15.14 7.34 17.06
C GLU A 142 -15.03 6.12 17.99
N PHE A 143 -14.10 5.19 17.73
CA PHE A 143 -13.85 4.04 18.60
C PHE A 143 -13.43 4.44 20.01
N LEU A 144 -12.47 5.38 20.13
CA LEU A 144 -12.00 5.84 21.43
C LEU A 144 -13.11 6.48 22.26
N ARG A 145 -14.05 7.21 21.63
CA ARG A 145 -15.18 7.84 22.32
C ARG A 145 -16.21 6.86 22.89
N ILE A 146 -16.28 5.63 22.39
CA ILE A 146 -17.25 4.62 22.84
C ILE A 146 -16.76 3.86 24.06
N ILE A 147 -15.44 3.73 24.21
CA ILE A 147 -14.82 2.95 25.29
C ILE A 147 -14.51 3.81 26.51
N GLN A 148 -14.52 5.14 26.36
CA GLN A 148 -14.36 6.13 27.42
C GLN A 148 -15.70 6.41 28.12
#